data_AF-A0A5Z3YD75-F1
#
_entry.id   AF-A0A5Z3YD75-F1
#
_cell.length_a   1.000
_cell.length_b   1.000
_cell.length_c   1.000
_cell.angle_alpha   90.00
_cell.angle_beta   90.00
_cell.angle_gamma   90.00
#
_symmetry.space_group_name_H-M   'P 1'
#
loop_
_entity.id
_entity.type
_entity.pdbx_description
1 polymer ?
#
loop_
_entity_poly.entity_id
_entity_poly.type
_entity_poly.pdbx_seq_one_letter_code
_entity_poly.pdbx_strand_id
1 'polypeptide(L)' 'IGWTSSAQIPVVIYKLSLVSLSAVLGYWLDRSLFPWARPDSFCPWEESLCCAAAMIRRAIIVAAICLAVALGL' A
#
# COMPACT_ATOMS: atom_id res chain seq x y z
N ILE A 1 10.12 -29.54 3.43
CA ILE A 1 9.86 -29.49 1.97
C ILE A 1 10.12 -28.05 1.51
N GLY A 2 11.05 -27.82 0.57
CA GLY A 2 11.04 -26.63 -0.29
C GLY A 2 11.77 -25.32 0.10
N TRP A 3 12.56 -25.24 1.19
CA TRP A 3 13.11 -23.92 1.58
C TRP A 3 14.21 -23.34 0.68
N THR A 4 14.92 -24.14 -0.12
CA THR A 4 15.96 -23.59 -1.02
C THR A 4 16.24 -24.51 -2.20
N SER A 5 15.34 -24.58 -3.19
CA SER A 5 15.84 -24.82 -4.55
C SER A 5 16.54 -23.52 -4.97
N SER A 6 17.83 -23.56 -5.30
CA SER A 6 18.57 -22.33 -5.71
C SER A 6 17.88 -21.60 -6.88
N ALA A 7 17.09 -22.31 -7.67
CA ALA A 7 16.27 -21.75 -8.75
C ALA A 7 15.06 -20.92 -8.27
N GLN A 8 14.55 -21.12 -7.04
CA GLN A 8 13.39 -20.40 -6.50
C GLN A 8 13.74 -19.08 -5.81
N ILE A 9 14.97 -18.94 -5.31
CA ILE A 9 15.48 -17.71 -4.69
C ILE A 9 15.26 -16.48 -5.59
N PRO A 10 15.65 -16.48 -6.88
CA PRO A 10 15.44 -15.31 -7.75
C PRO A 10 13.96 -14.97 -7.97
N VAL A 11 13.08 -15.98 -8.03
CA VAL A 11 11.63 -15.77 -8.24
C VAL A 11 10.99 -15.11 -7.01
N VAL A 12 11.41 -15.50 -5.81
CA VAL A 12 10.92 -14.89 -4.56
C VAL A 12 11.40 -13.45 -4.43
N ILE A 13 12.67 -13.17 -4.75
CA ILE A 13 13.21 -11.81 -4.76
C ILE A 13 12.43 -10.93 -5.75
N TYR A 14 12.14 -11.45 -6.95
CA TYR A 14 11.33 -10.74 -7.93
C TYR A 14 9.95 -10.40 -7.38
N LYS A 15 9.21 -11.37 -6.84
CA LYS A 15 7.87 -11.14 -6.27
C LYS A 15 7.89 -10.14 -5.10
N LEU A 16 8.88 -10.24 -4.22
CA LEU A 16 9.06 -9.29 -3.11
C LEU A 16 9.37 -7.87 -3.59
N SER A 17 10.20 -7.74 -4.64
CA SER A 17 10.52 -6.44 -5.24
C SER A 17 9.30 -5.76 -5.87
N LEU A 18 8.40 -6.56 -6.46
CA LEU A 18 7.15 -6.04 -7.02
C LEU A 18 6.18 -5.59 -5.92
N VAL A 19 6.08 -6.34 -4.82
CA VAL A 19 5.24 -5.96 -3.68
C VAL A 19 5.75 -4.69 -3.01
N SER A 20 7.07 -4.51 -2.88
CA SER A 20 7.62 -3.27 -2.31
C SER A 20 7.40 -2.05 -3.22
N LEU A 21 7.55 -2.21 -4.54
CA LEU A 21 7.20 -1.17 -5.51
C LEU A 21 5.70 -0.84 -5.49
N SER A 22 4.85 -1.84 -5.33
CA SER A 22 3.40 -1.68 -5.19
C SER A 22 3.03 -0.78 -4.00
N ALA A 23 3.68 -0.98 -2.84
CA ALA A 23 3.47 -0.13 -1.66
C ALA A 23 3.86 1.34 -1.91
N VAL A 24 5.00 1.56 -2.59
CA VAL A 24 5.44 2.91 -2.97
C VAL A 24 4.42 3.56 -3.91
N LEU A 25 3.97 2.85 -4.94
CA LEU A 25 2.93 3.33 -5.87
C LEU A 25 1.63 3.66 -5.14
N GLY A 26 1.21 2.84 -4.17
CA GLY A 26 0.02 3.11 -3.36
C GLY A 26 0.12 4.38 -2.53
N TYR A 27 1.30 4.68 -1.99
CA TYR A 27 1.54 5.96 -1.30
C TYR A 27 1.44 7.16 -2.25
N TRP A 28 2.04 7.07 -3.44
CA TRP A 28 1.96 8.13 -4.43
C TRP A 28 0.53 8.35 -4.95
N LEU A 29 -0.22 7.26 -5.11
CA LEU A 29 -1.61 7.28 -5.57
C LEU A 29 -2.55 7.87 -4.51
N ASP A 30 -2.36 7.55 -3.22
CA ASP A 30 -3.06 8.23 -2.13
C ASP A 30 -2.83 9.75 -2.16
N ARG A 31 -1.59 10.17 -2.44
CA ARG A 31 -1.21 11.58 -2.47
C ARG A 31 -1.74 12.33 -3.70
N SER A 32 -1.86 11.68 -4.86
CA SER A 32 -2.38 12.30 -6.08
C SER A 32 -3.90 12.43 -6.10
N LEU A 33 -4.62 11.44 -5.56
CA LEU A 33 -6.09 11.48 -5.47
C LEU A 33 -6.60 12.50 -4.45
N PHE A 34 -5.83 12.77 -3.38
CA PHE A 34 -6.27 13.64 -2.29
C PHE A 34 -5.21 14.69 -1.94
N PRO A 35 -5.00 15.72 -2.79
CA PRO A 35 -4.03 16.79 -2.51
C PRO A 35 -4.35 17.58 -1.23
N TRP A 36 -5.66 17.73 -0.92
CA TRP A 36 -6.17 18.62 0.13
C TRP A 36 -6.76 17.92 1.36
N ALA A 37 -6.91 16.58 1.36
CA ALA A 37 -7.48 15.81 2.48
C ALA A 37 -6.40 15.02 3.25
N ARG A 38 -5.27 15.67 3.55
CA ARG A 38 -4.20 15.08 4.36
C ARG A 38 -4.61 15.07 5.84
N PRO A 39 -4.43 13.96 6.57
CA PRO A 39 -4.86 13.85 7.97
C PRO A 39 -4.23 14.92 8.88
N ASP A 40 -3.01 15.39 8.57
CA ASP A 40 -2.35 16.51 9.25
C ASP A 40 -3.07 17.86 9.13
N SER A 41 -3.88 18.07 8.09
CA SER A 41 -4.49 19.37 7.80
C SER A 41 -6.02 19.36 7.91
N PHE A 42 -6.64 18.17 8.00
CA PHE A 42 -8.09 18.02 7.95
C PHE A 42 -8.76 18.02 9.34
N CYS A 43 -8.02 17.81 10.44
CA CYS A 43 -8.62 17.67 11.77
C CYS A 43 -8.13 18.75 12.77
N PRO A 44 -8.67 19.99 12.69
CA PRO A 44 -8.44 21.00 13.72
C PRO A 44 -9.25 20.78 15.01
N TRP A 45 -10.23 19.87 15.01
CA TRP A 45 -11.18 19.67 16.12
C TRP A 45 -11.41 18.17 16.32
N GLU A 46 -10.75 17.60 17.33
CA GLU A 46 -10.98 16.33 18.07
C GLU A 46 -12.05 15.28 17.62
N GLU A 47 -12.32 15.09 16.32
CA GLU A 47 -13.22 14.06 15.81
C GLU A 47 -12.40 12.87 15.32
N SER A 48 -12.17 11.92 16.24
CA SER A 48 -11.43 10.67 16.00
C SER A 48 -11.92 9.89 14.77
N LEU A 49 -13.20 10.05 14.41
CA LEU A 49 -13.84 9.41 13.25
C LEU A 49 -13.25 9.89 11.91
N CYS A 50 -12.97 11.19 11.76
CA CYS A 50 -12.43 11.76 10.53
C CYS A 50 -10.96 11.34 10.31
N CYS A 51 -10.16 11.33 11.39
CA CYS A 51 -8.80 10.81 11.36
C CYS A 51 -8.77 9.30 11.07
N ALA A 52 -9.64 8.51 11.70
CA ALA A 52 -9.77 7.08 11.44
C ALA A 52 -10.20 6.80 10.00
N ALA A 53 -11.17 7.53 9.46
CA ALA A 53 -11.63 7.40 8.08
C ALA A 53 -10.52 7.70 7.07
N ALA A 54 -9.68 8.72 7.32
CA ALA A 54 -8.54 9.03 6.47
C ALA A 54 -7.47 7.92 6.47
N MET A 55 -7.20 7.31 7.63
CA MET A 55 -6.29 6.17 7.74
C MET A 55 -6.83 4.91 7.04
N ILE A 56 -8.14 4.65 7.18
CA ILE A 56 -8.82 3.52 6.50
C ILE A 56 -8.74 3.68 4.98
N ARG A 57 -8.97 4.89 4.45
CA ARG A 57 -8.86 5.18 3.01
C ARG A 57 -7.46 4.86 2.47
N ARG A 58 -6.41 5.29 3.16
CA ARG A 58 -5.00 4.98 2.82
C ARG A 58 -4.74 3.49 2.83
N ALA A 59 -5.17 2.80 3.87
CA ALA A 59 -4.99 1.36 4.01
C ALA A 59 -5.68 0.59 2.87
N ILE A 60 -6.91 0.96 2.50
CA ILE A 60 -7.66 0.28 1.42
C ILE A 60 -6.99 0.50 0.06
N ILE A 61 -6.55 1.72 -0.26
CA ILE A 61 -5.87 2.02 -1.53
C ILE A 61 -4.59 1.21 -1.66
N VAL A 62 -3.74 1.20 -0.62
CA VAL A 62 -2.49 0.43 -0.62
C VAL A 62 -2.77 -1.06 -0.69
N ALA A 63 -3.74 -1.58 0.07
CA ALA A 63 -4.12 -2.98 0.03
C ALA A 63 -4.64 -3.40 -1.35
N ALA A 64 -5.47 -2.58 -2.00
CA ALA A 64 -5.98 -2.85 -3.34
C ALA A 64 -4.85 -2.92 -4.38
N ILE A 65 -3.86 -2.04 -4.28
CA ILE A 65 -2.71 -2.02 -5.21
C ILE A 65 -1.79 -3.22 -4.96
N CYS A 66 -1.56 -3.58 -3.69
CA CYS A 66 -0.84 -4.81 -3.33
C CYS A 66 -1.54 -6.06 -3.87
N LEU A 67 -2.87 -6.17 -3.72
CA LEU A 67 -3.65 -7.29 -4.23
C LEU A 67 -3.67 -7.33 -5.76
N ALA A 68 -3.82 -6.19 -6.43
CA ALA A 68 -3.79 -6.12 -7.89
C ALA A 68 -2.46 -6.61 -8.46
N VAL A 69 -1.33 -6.20 -7.86
CA VAL A 69 0.00 -6.66 -8.26
C VAL A 69 0.18 -8.15 -7.92
N ALA A 70 -0.31 -8.62 -6.78
CA ALA A 70 -0.20 -10.03 -6.39
C ALA A 70 -1.04 -10.98 -7.26
N LEU A 71 -2.21 -10.54 -7.73
CA LEU A 71 -3.12 -11.32 -8.60
C LEU A 71 -2.72 -11.27 -10.08
N GLY A 72 -2.02 -10.22 -10.52
CA GLY A 72 -1.50 -10.09 -11.89
C GLY A 72 -0.20 -10.88 -12.15
N LEU A 73 0.31 -11.64 -11.18
CA LEU A 73 1.57 -12.40 -11.18
C LEU A 73 1.35 -13.91 -11.07
#